data_AF-A0A6P0UIY7-F1
#
_entry.id   AF-A0A6P0UIY7-F1
#
_cell.length_a   1.000
_cell.length_b   1.000
_cell.length_c   1.000
_cell.angle_alpha   90.00
_cell.angle_beta   90.00
_cell.angle_gamma   90.00
#
_symmetry.space_group_name_H-M   'P 1'
#
loop_
_entity.id
_entity.type
_entity.pdbx_description
1 polymer ?
#
loop_
_entity_poly.entity_id
_entity_poly.type
_entity_poly.pdbx_seq_one_letter_code
_entity_poly.pdbx_strand_id
1 'polypeptide(L)'
;MTLSELHNKLQETGVPSESYYLHGLYGSSNDDGKVALSINRGKHFIEYEIYRMSRGQRTTENVFTEESKACEYLFKKIRDSWILKKIHQIQDLKNMSIEARLVASGLKDEFEYCLAHDKTRAVYLLRWLEVEQSVINSLVH
;
A
#
# COMPACT_ATOMS: atom_id res chain seq x y z
N MET A 1 -13.57 -0.75 8.11
CA MET A 1 -12.40 -1.49 8.61
C MET A 1 -11.95 -0.90 9.95
N THR A 2 -11.64 -1.72 10.95
CA THR A 2 -11.04 -1.28 12.24
C THR A 2 -9.51 -1.38 12.22
N LEU A 3 -8.82 -0.85 13.24
CA LEU A 3 -7.37 -1.02 13.39
C LEU A 3 -6.93 -2.49 13.50
N SER A 4 -7.70 -3.33 14.20
CA SER A 4 -7.39 -4.76 14.32
C SER A 4 -7.55 -5.48 12.99
N GLU A 5 -8.63 -5.18 12.26
CA GLU A 5 -8.85 -5.71 10.90
C GLU A 5 -7.77 -5.24 9.93
N LEU A 6 -7.33 -3.98 10.03
CA LEU A 6 -6.21 -3.45 9.26
C LEU A 6 -4.92 -4.25 9.54
N HIS A 7 -4.58 -4.46 10.80
CA HIS A 7 -3.40 -5.22 11.20
C HIS A 7 -3.44 -6.64 10.62
N ASN A 8 -4.57 -7.35 10.80
CA ASN A 8 -4.75 -8.71 10.30
C ASN A 8 -4.60 -8.79 8.78
N LYS A 9 -5.26 -7.89 8.03
CA LYS A 9 -5.13 -7.83 6.57
C LYS A 9 -3.71 -7.53 6.11
N LEU A 10 -2.98 -6.66 6.82
CA LEU A 10 -1.56 -6.41 6.51
C LEU A 10 -0.72 -7.68 6.73
N GLN A 11 -0.97 -8.43 7.82
CA GLN A 11 -0.29 -9.72 8.05
C GLN A 11 -0.62 -10.76 6.99
N GLU A 12 -1.88 -10.89 6.57
CA GLU A 12 -2.32 -11.81 5.51
C GLU A 12 -1.65 -11.53 4.16
N THR A 13 -1.38 -10.25 3.87
CA THR A 13 -0.62 -9.84 2.66
C THR A 13 0.90 -10.00 2.80
N GLY A 14 1.35 -10.52 3.94
CA GLY A 14 2.76 -10.76 4.26
C GLY A 14 3.56 -9.49 4.53
N VAL A 15 2.90 -8.38 4.88
CA VAL A 15 3.57 -7.15 5.29
C VAL A 15 4.13 -7.35 6.70
N PRO A 16 5.44 -7.18 6.94
CA PRO A 16 6.02 -7.32 8.28
C PRO A 16 5.44 -6.28 9.24
N SER A 17 5.07 -6.69 10.46
CA SER A 17 4.57 -5.77 11.50
C SER A 17 5.53 -4.59 11.77
N GLU A 18 6.84 -4.83 11.63
CA GLU A 18 7.88 -3.82 11.79
C GLU A 18 7.86 -2.71 10.72
N SER A 19 7.04 -2.80 9.66
CA SER A 19 7.03 -1.78 8.60
C SER A 19 6.02 -0.65 8.81
N TYR A 20 5.20 -0.73 9.86
CA TYR A 20 4.16 0.26 10.15
C TYR A 20 3.90 0.38 11.66
N TYR A 21 3.25 1.47 12.07
CA TYR A 21 2.91 1.73 13.47
C TYR A 21 1.45 2.16 13.62
N LEU A 22 0.64 1.45 14.40
CA LEU A 22 -0.79 1.75 14.58
C LEU A 22 -1.06 2.17 16.02
N HIS A 23 -0.77 3.44 16.33
CA HIS A 23 -1.06 4.10 17.60
C HIS A 23 -0.50 3.37 18.84
N GLY A 24 0.56 2.58 18.67
CA GLY A 24 1.16 1.77 19.73
C GLY A 24 0.32 0.54 20.12
N LEU A 25 -0.78 0.29 19.41
CA LEU A 25 -1.64 -0.88 19.62
C LEU A 25 -1.21 -2.08 18.78
N TYR A 26 -0.79 -1.83 17.53
CA TYR A 26 -0.38 -2.87 16.59
C TYR A 26 0.79 -2.42 15.70
N GLY A 27 1.49 -3.40 15.11
CA GLY A 27 2.67 -3.17 14.29
C GLY A 27 3.93 -3.03 15.12
N SER A 28 4.85 -2.20 14.63
CA SER A 28 6.12 -1.86 15.28
C SER A 28 5.91 -1.21 16.66
N SER A 29 6.89 -1.38 17.55
CA SER A 29 6.91 -0.72 18.86
C SER A 29 7.26 0.77 18.81
N ASN A 30 7.77 1.26 17.67
CA ASN A 30 8.04 2.68 17.42
C ASN A 30 7.63 3.08 15.99
N ASP A 31 7.46 4.38 15.76
CA ASP A 31 7.04 4.94 14.46
C ASP A 31 8.21 5.39 13.57
N ASP A 32 9.46 5.33 14.04
CA ASP A 32 10.61 5.88 13.31
C ASP A 32 10.81 5.22 11.94
N GLY A 33 10.90 6.05 10.89
CA GLY A 33 11.05 5.64 9.50
C GLY A 33 9.80 5.01 8.87
N LYS A 34 8.65 5.02 9.55
CA LYS A 34 7.46 4.26 9.14
C LYS A 34 6.30 5.18 8.79
N VAL A 35 5.36 4.62 8.04
CA VAL A 35 4.00 5.17 7.96
C VAL A 35 3.25 4.74 9.21
N ALA A 36 2.59 5.70 9.83
CA ALA A 36 1.97 5.54 11.12
C ALA A 36 0.55 6.10 11.14
N LEU A 37 -0.26 5.55 12.04
CA LEU A 37 -1.56 6.10 12.40
C LEU A 37 -1.54 6.48 13.88
N SER A 38 -2.04 7.67 14.21
CA SER A 38 -2.37 8.03 15.59
C SER A 38 -3.84 8.39 15.72
N ILE A 39 -4.44 7.98 16.83
CA ILE A 39 -5.76 8.40 17.24
C ILE A 39 -5.60 9.59 18.19
N ASN A 40 -6.09 10.75 17.76
CA ASN A 40 -6.06 11.97 18.56
C ASN A 40 -7.49 12.30 18.98
N ARG A 41 -7.67 12.65 20.26
CA ARG A 41 -8.96 13.16 20.73
C ARG A 41 -9.00 14.67 20.50
N GLY A 42 -9.61 15.08 19.39
CA GLY A 42 -9.87 16.49 19.11
C GLY A 42 -10.91 17.08 20.06
N LYS A 43 -11.16 18.40 19.93
CA LYS A 43 -12.12 19.13 20.77
C LYS A 43 -13.56 18.64 20.59
N HIS A 44 -13.92 18.18 19.40
CA HIS A 44 -15.29 17.82 19.02
C HIS A 44 -15.44 16.41 18.45
N PHE A 45 -14.36 15.83 17.91
CA PHE A 45 -14.37 14.51 17.27
C PHE A 45 -13.03 13.81 17.48
N ILE A 46 -13.03 12.50 17.28
CA ILE A 46 -11.81 11.70 17.21
C ILE A 46 -11.20 11.91 15.82
N GLU A 47 -9.90 12.15 15.78
CA GLU A 47 -9.10 12.32 14.57
C GLU A 47 -8.18 11.11 14.41
N TYR A 48 -8.18 10.55 13.21
CA TYR A 48 -7.28 9.49 12.79
C TYR A 48 -6.26 10.10 11.85
N GLU A 49 -5.11 10.45 12.41
CA GLU A 49 -4.03 11.09 11.68
C GLU A 49 -3.08 10.03 11.11
N ILE A 50 -2.86 10.10 9.80
CA ILE A 50 -1.85 9.32 9.11
C ILE A 50 -0.64 10.20 8.88
N TYR A 51 0.52 9.74 9.33
CA TYR A 51 1.75 10.50 9.29
C TYR A 51 2.94 9.60 8.97
N ARG A 52 4.07 10.24 8.68
CA ARG A 52 5.37 9.58 8.57
C ARG A 52 6.35 10.19 9.55
N MET A 53 7.05 9.36 10.30
CA MET A 53 8.20 9.81 11.09
C MET A 53 9.46 9.61 10.25
N SER A 54 10.28 10.64 10.12
CA SER A 54 11.55 10.58 9.40
C SER A 54 12.59 11.41 10.12
N ARG A 55 13.63 10.76 10.64
CA ARG A 55 14.72 11.42 11.38
C ARG A 55 14.19 12.29 12.54
N GLY A 56 13.22 11.78 13.28
CA GLY A 56 12.55 12.48 14.38
C GLY A 56 11.59 13.60 13.97
N GLN A 57 11.38 13.82 12.67
CA GLN A 57 10.36 14.76 12.17
C GLN A 57 9.10 14.03 11.75
N ARG A 58 7.97 14.48 12.30
CA ARG A 58 6.64 14.02 11.93
C ARG A 58 6.11 14.85 10.77
N THR A 59 5.71 14.18 9.70
CA THR A 59 5.00 14.81 8.58
C THR A 59 3.62 14.19 8.47
N THR A 60 2.58 14.99 8.77
CA THR A 60 1.20 14.59 8.56
C THR A 60 0.92 14.45 7.07
N GLU A 61 0.39 13.30 6.68
CA GLU A 61 0.02 13.04 5.29
C GLU A 61 -1.47 13.27 5.05
N ASN A 62 -2.33 12.83 5.99
CA ASN A 62 -3.77 13.01 5.94
C ASN A 62 -4.40 12.90 7.34
N VAL A 63 -5.58 13.49 7.52
CA VAL A 63 -6.40 13.39 8.73
C VAL A 63 -7.81 12.97 8.35
N PHE A 64 -8.36 11.99 9.07
CA PHE A 64 -9.72 11.51 8.89
C PHE A 64 -10.50 11.61 10.19
N THR A 65 -11.83 11.71 10.10
CA THR A 65 -12.75 11.66 11.25
C THR A 65 -13.43 10.30 11.41
N GLU A 66 -13.23 9.40 10.47
CA GLU A 66 -13.79 8.04 10.45
C GLU A 66 -12.66 7.00 10.44
N GLU A 67 -12.66 6.07 11.39
CA GLU A 67 -11.65 5.02 11.52
C GLU A 67 -11.55 4.17 10.24
N SER A 68 -12.70 3.81 9.68
CA SER A 68 -12.80 2.97 8.49
C SER A 68 -12.06 3.56 7.29
N LYS A 69 -12.30 4.84 7.01
CA LYS A 69 -11.65 5.55 5.91
C LYS A 69 -10.14 5.68 6.12
N ALA A 70 -9.72 6.00 7.35
CA ALA A 70 -8.30 6.07 7.70
C ALA A 70 -7.62 4.71 7.49
N CYS A 71 -8.24 3.64 8.00
CA CYS A 71 -7.71 2.30 7.88
C CYS A 71 -7.65 1.84 6.41
N GLU A 72 -8.69 2.09 5.61
CA GLU A 72 -8.74 1.71 4.19
C GLU A 72 -7.66 2.43 3.37
N TYR A 73 -7.52 3.74 3.59
CA TYR A 73 -6.44 4.53 3.00
C TYR A 73 -5.07 3.95 3.38
N LEU A 74 -4.86 3.68 4.68
CA LEU A 74 -3.59 3.22 5.20
C LEU A 74 -3.22 1.82 4.69
N PHE A 75 -4.20 0.91 4.65
CA PHE A 75 -4.02 -0.43 4.08
C PHE A 75 -3.52 -0.35 2.65
N LYS A 76 -4.21 0.41 1.79
CA LYS A 76 -3.83 0.59 0.39
C LYS A 76 -2.41 1.14 0.29
N LYS A 77 -2.07 2.16 1.08
CA LYS A 77 -0.76 2.80 1.07
C LYS A 77 0.36 1.82 1.45
N ILE A 78 0.21 1.10 2.57
CA ILE A 78 1.23 0.17 3.05
C ILE A 78 1.36 -1.02 2.11
N ARG A 79 0.24 -1.62 1.69
CA ARG A 79 0.23 -2.76 0.77
C ARG A 79 0.89 -2.41 -0.56
N ASP A 80 0.53 -1.29 -1.16
CA ASP A 80 1.10 -0.84 -2.44
C ASP A 80 2.61 -0.56 -2.29
N SER A 81 3.03 0.08 -1.20
CA SER A 81 4.45 0.29 -0.90
C SER A 81 5.22 -1.02 -0.73
N TRP A 82 4.59 -2.04 -0.12
CA TRP A 82 5.19 -3.35 0.09
C TRP A 82 5.32 -4.13 -1.22
N ILE A 83 4.27 -4.12 -2.06
CA ILE A 83 4.30 -4.72 -3.40
C ILE A 83 5.42 -4.10 -4.23
N LEU A 84 5.54 -2.77 -4.26
CA LEU A 84 6.62 -2.08 -4.97
C LEU A 84 8.01 -2.51 -4.48
N LYS A 85 8.18 -2.63 -3.15
CA LYS A 85 9.44 -3.13 -2.57
C LYS A 85 9.76 -4.55 -3.04
N LYS A 86 8.76 -5.44 -3.10
CA LYS A 86 8.92 -6.80 -3.63
C LYS A 86 9.28 -6.80 -5.11
N ILE A 87 8.60 -5.98 -5.92
CA ILE A 87 8.89 -5.87 -7.36
C ILE A 87 10.33 -5.44 -7.60
N HIS A 88 10.84 -4.44 -6.86
CA HIS A 88 12.23 -4.01 -6.96
C HIS A 88 13.27 -5.07 -6.56
N GLN A 89 12.86 -6.15 -5.89
CA GLN A 89 13.72 -7.27 -5.53
C GLN A 89 13.73 -8.38 -6.59
N ILE A 90 12.85 -8.31 -7.60
CA ILE A 90 12.80 -9.28 -8.69
C ILE A 90 13.98 -9.02 -9.63
N GLN A 91 14.93 -9.96 -9.68
CA GLN A 91 16.06 -9.91 -10.61
C GLN A 91 15.59 -10.02 -12.06
N ASP A 92 16.23 -9.26 -12.95
CA ASP A 92 15.97 -9.29 -14.39
C ASP A 92 14.50 -9.06 -14.80
N LEU A 93 13.72 -8.35 -13.97
CA LEU A 93 12.30 -8.06 -14.23
C LEU A 93 12.05 -7.54 -15.65
N LYS A 94 12.91 -6.63 -16.15
CA LYS A 94 12.80 -6.05 -17.50
C LYS A 94 13.00 -7.06 -18.64
N ASN A 95 13.71 -8.15 -18.39
CA ASN A 95 13.97 -9.18 -19.40
C ASN A 95 12.87 -10.25 -19.43
N MET A 96 11.94 -10.22 -18.46
CA MET A 96 10.79 -11.11 -18.42
C MET A 96 9.67 -10.65 -19.34
N SER A 97 8.88 -11.62 -19.83
CA SER A 97 7.59 -11.33 -20.46
C SER A 97 6.61 -10.71 -19.45
N ILE A 98 5.59 -9.99 -19.93
CA ILE A 98 4.61 -9.32 -19.06
C ILE A 98 3.90 -10.32 -18.15
N GLU A 99 3.52 -11.49 -18.68
CA GLU A 99 2.90 -12.55 -17.88
C GLU A 99 3.83 -13.05 -16.77
N ALA A 100 5.11 -13.28 -17.07
CA ALA A 100 6.08 -13.70 -16.07
C ALA A 100 6.26 -12.63 -14.97
N ARG A 101 6.27 -11.33 -15.33
CA ARG A 101 6.31 -10.22 -14.36
C ARG A 101 5.08 -10.21 -13.44
N LEU A 102 3.88 -10.41 -14.00
CA LEU A 102 2.63 -10.48 -13.25
C LEU A 102 2.62 -11.65 -12.27
N VAL A 103 3.10 -12.81 -12.68
CA VAL A 103 3.21 -14.00 -11.81
C VAL A 103 4.28 -13.78 -10.72
N ALA A 104 5.48 -13.34 -11.09
CA ALA A 104 6.59 -13.16 -10.15
C ALA A 104 6.29 -12.09 -9.08
N SER A 105 5.51 -11.06 -9.43
CA SER A 105 5.07 -10.02 -8.49
C SER A 105 3.84 -10.41 -7.66
N GLY A 106 3.15 -11.51 -7.99
CA GLY A 106 1.88 -11.89 -7.38
C GLY A 106 0.71 -10.97 -7.76
N LEU A 107 0.82 -10.24 -8.88
CA LEU A 107 -0.19 -9.27 -9.32
C LEU A 107 -1.12 -9.80 -10.43
N LYS A 108 -0.94 -11.05 -10.87
CA LYS A 108 -1.72 -11.62 -11.98
C LYS A 108 -3.24 -11.50 -11.74
N ASP A 109 -3.73 -11.99 -10.62
CA ASP A 109 -5.17 -11.99 -10.32
C ASP A 109 -5.72 -10.56 -10.14
N GLU A 110 -4.97 -9.66 -9.48
CA GLU A 110 -5.37 -8.25 -9.33
C GLU A 110 -5.42 -7.56 -10.70
N PHE A 111 -4.45 -7.83 -11.57
CA PHE A 111 -4.41 -7.25 -12.91
C PHE A 111 -5.58 -7.72 -13.77
N GLU A 112 -5.89 -9.02 -13.79
CA GLU A 112 -7.01 -9.58 -14.55
C GLU A 112 -8.34 -8.99 -14.06
N TYR A 113 -8.53 -8.89 -12.74
CA TYR A 113 -9.71 -8.24 -12.17
C TYR A 113 -9.80 -6.75 -12.56
N CYS A 114 -8.71 -6.00 -12.41
CA CYS A 114 -8.67 -4.57 -12.74
C CYS A 114 -8.82 -4.32 -14.23
N LEU A 115 -8.34 -5.19 -15.11
CA LEU A 115 -8.51 -5.02 -16.54
C LEU A 115 -10.00 -4.95 -16.93
N ALA A 116 -10.86 -5.70 -16.22
CA ALA A 116 -12.31 -5.70 -16.44
C ALA A 116 -13.06 -4.58 -15.69
N HIS A 117 -12.59 -4.17 -14.50
CA HIS A 117 -13.38 -3.31 -13.59
C HIS A 117 -12.75 -1.94 -13.28
N ASP A 118 -11.43 -1.82 -13.38
CA ASP A 118 -10.66 -0.62 -13.04
C ASP A 118 -9.41 -0.51 -13.93
N LYS A 119 -9.63 -0.08 -15.18
CA LYS A 119 -8.56 0.09 -16.17
C LYS A 119 -7.46 1.02 -15.66
N THR A 120 -7.78 2.02 -14.84
CA THR A 120 -6.80 2.92 -14.25
C THR A 120 -5.85 2.18 -13.32
N ARG A 121 -6.37 1.31 -12.44
CA ARG A 121 -5.52 0.45 -11.60
C ARG A 121 -4.70 -0.53 -12.43
N ALA A 122 -5.29 -1.14 -13.46
CA ALA A 122 -4.55 -2.04 -14.36
C ALA A 122 -3.32 -1.36 -15.00
N VAL A 123 -3.47 -0.11 -15.46
CA VAL A 123 -2.36 0.71 -15.97
C VAL A 123 -1.29 0.95 -14.89
N TYR A 124 -1.69 1.26 -13.66
CA TYR A 124 -0.73 1.45 -12.56
C TYR A 124 0.08 0.18 -12.25
N LEU A 125 -0.57 -0.99 -12.25
CA LEU A 125 0.14 -2.26 -12.03
C LEU A 125 1.18 -2.53 -13.13
N LEU A 126 0.82 -2.31 -14.40
CA LEU A 126 1.76 -2.49 -15.51
C LEU A 126 2.94 -1.49 -15.43
N ARG A 127 2.69 -0.26 -14.97
CA ARG A 127 3.77 0.72 -14.73
C ARG A 127 4.71 0.28 -13.62
N TRP A 128 4.19 -0.29 -12.53
CA TRP A 128 5.03 -0.85 -11.47
C TRP A 128 5.89 -2.00 -11.97
N LEU A 129 5.39 -2.78 -12.91
CA LEU A 129 6.12 -3.86 -13.58
C LEU A 129 7.02 -3.38 -14.73
N GLU A 130 7.27 -2.07 -14.82
CA GLU A 130 8.15 -1.46 -15.83
C GLU A 130 7.78 -1.85 -17.27
N VAL A 131 6.49 -1.97 -17.56
CA VAL A 131 5.99 -2.19 -18.92
C VAL A 131 5.97 -0.85 -19.66
N GLU A 132 6.43 -0.85 -20.91
CA GLU A 132 6.48 0.35 -21.74
C GLU A 132 5.08 0.92 -22.01
N GLN A 133 4.96 2.26 -22.02
CA GLN A 133 3.67 2.93 -22.18
C GLN A 133 2.97 2.61 -23.52
N SER A 134 3.74 2.38 -24.58
CA SER A 134 3.23 1.93 -25.89
C SER A 134 2.49 0.60 -25.78
N VAL A 135 3.05 -0.35 -25.03
CA VAL A 135 2.47 -1.69 -24.80
C VAL A 135 1.29 -1.63 -23.83
N ILE A 136 1.36 -0.79 -22.81
CA ILE A 136 0.21 -0.55 -21.91
C ILE A 136 -1.00 -0.07 -22.71
N ASN A 137 -0.79 0.87 -23.64
CA ASN A 137 -1.87 1.41 -24.45
C ASN A 137 -2.52 0.33 -25.34
N SER A 138 -1.78 -0.67 -25.83
CA SER A 138 -2.37 -1.74 -26.63
C SER A 138 -3.09 -2.82 -25.82
N LEU A 139 -2.74 -2.98 -24.53
CA LEU A 139 -3.32 -4.00 -23.65
C LEU A 139 -4.59 -3.55 -22.93
N VAL A 140 -4.70 -2.25 -22.62
CA VAL A 140 -5.79 -1.71 -21.78
C VAL A 140 -6.86 -0.96 -22.60
N HIS A 141 -6.64 -0.74 -23.90
CA HIS A 141 -7.63 -0.16 -24.80
C HIS A 141 -8.79 -1.12 -25.04
#